data_AF-A0A538RFH4-F1
#
_entry.id   AF-A0A538RFH4-F1
#
_cell.length_a   1.000
_cell.length_b   1.000
_cell.length_c   1.000
_cell.angle_alpha   90.00
_cell.angle_beta   90.00
_cell.angle_gamma   90.00
#
_symmetry.space_group_name_H-M   'P 1'
#
loop_
_entity.id
_entity.type
_entity.pdbx_description
1 polymer ?
#
loop_
_entity_poly.entity_id
_entity_poly.type
_entity_poly.pdbx_seq_one_letter_code
_entity_poly.pdbx_strand_id
1 'polypeptide(L)'
;MRRALVVLAILALPAGVPPALGETWSEARIARLPDSAFAVVEVAADGRKVRHLPHHDETGAVDPAHLRAALSRLGQVRWLDPASEAVARRHLEGHRRALTDRRGISHHARSGVS
;
A
#
# COMPACT_ATOMS: atom_id res chain seq x y z
N MET A 1 -21.87 -10.98 59.88
CA MET A 1 -21.59 -9.55 59.68
C MET A 1 -20.43 -9.42 58.71
N ARG A 2 -20.66 -8.81 57.55
CA ARG A 2 -19.70 -8.55 56.46
C ARG A 2 -18.87 -7.31 56.80
N ARG A 3 -17.53 -7.31 56.70
CA ARG A 3 -16.60 -6.18 56.33
C ARG A 3 -15.17 -6.75 56.26
N ALA A 4 -14.25 -6.47 55.33
CA ALA A 4 -14.26 -5.88 54.00
C ALA A 4 -12.88 -6.23 53.39
N LEU A 5 -12.82 -6.89 52.23
CA LEU A 5 -11.58 -7.06 51.47
C LEU A 5 -11.38 -5.79 50.63
N VAL A 6 -10.25 -5.13 50.83
CA VAL A 6 -9.79 -3.99 50.04
C VAL A 6 -9.49 -4.49 48.62
N VAL A 7 -10.32 -4.13 47.64
CA VAL A 7 -10.02 -4.35 46.22
C VAL A 7 -9.29 -3.12 45.71
N LEU A 8 -7.99 -3.29 45.45
CA LEU A 8 -7.16 -2.29 44.81
C LEU A 8 -7.54 -2.25 43.32
N ALA A 9 -8.27 -1.21 42.93
CA ALA A 9 -8.54 -0.91 41.53
C ALA A 9 -7.28 -0.30 40.89
N ILE A 10 -6.55 -1.09 40.09
CA ILE A 10 -5.55 -0.55 39.17
C ILE A 10 -6.18 -0.54 37.78
N LEU A 11 -6.70 0.64 37.43
CA LEU A 11 -7.20 0.99 36.11
C LEU A 11 -6.00 1.23 35.19
N ALA A 12 -5.50 0.20 34.53
CA ALA A 12 -4.53 0.35 33.46
C ALA A 12 -5.28 0.55 32.13
N LEU A 13 -5.49 1.81 31.73
CA LEU A 13 -5.91 2.10 30.35
C LEU A 13 -4.79 1.65 29.41
N PRO A 14 -5.04 0.80 28.40
CA PRO A 14 -4.08 0.64 27.33
C PRO A 14 -4.05 1.97 26.56
N ALA A 15 -2.92 2.67 26.65
CA ALA A 15 -2.61 3.76 25.75
C ALA A 15 -2.71 3.21 24.32
N GLY A 16 -3.71 3.68 23.57
CA GLY A 16 -3.90 3.32 22.19
C GLY A 16 -2.61 3.58 21.43
N VAL A 17 -1.98 2.51 20.97
CA VAL A 17 -0.96 2.60 19.94
C VAL A 17 -1.70 3.18 18.74
N PRO A 18 -1.41 4.41 18.28
CA PRO A 18 -2.02 4.88 17.05
C PRO A 18 -1.66 3.84 15.98
N PRO A 19 -2.63 3.35 15.20
CA PRO A 19 -2.27 2.52 14.07
C PRO A 19 -1.21 3.30 13.29
N ALA A 20 -0.11 2.64 12.92
CA ALA A 20 0.78 3.15 11.89
C ALA A 20 -0.06 3.21 10.60
N LEU A 21 -0.90 4.24 10.52
CA LEU A 21 -1.78 4.51 9.41
C LEU A 21 -0.85 4.99 8.30
N GLY A 22 -0.34 4.02 7.52
CA GLY A 22 -0.04 4.31 6.14
C GLY A 22 -1.22 5.09 5.61
N GLU A 23 -0.95 6.33 5.18
CA GLU A 23 -1.97 7.35 5.05
C GLU A 23 -3.18 6.79 4.29
N THR A 24 -4.37 6.90 4.88
CA THR A 24 -5.57 6.31 4.29
C THR A 24 -6.00 7.24 3.17
N TRP A 25 -5.65 6.91 1.93
CA TRP A 25 -6.03 7.72 0.79
C TRP A 25 -7.54 7.76 0.63
N SER A 26 -8.11 8.96 0.57
CA SER A 26 -9.54 9.12 0.27
C SER A 26 -9.82 8.69 -1.17
N GLU A 27 -11.02 8.18 -1.41
CA GLU A 27 -11.45 7.82 -2.78
C GLU A 27 -11.31 9.00 -3.75
N ALA A 28 -11.62 10.22 -3.27
CA ALA A 28 -11.46 11.46 -4.03
C ALA A 28 -10.00 11.72 -4.44
N ARG A 29 -9.02 11.35 -3.60
CA ARG A 29 -7.59 11.45 -3.92
C ARG A 29 -7.20 10.43 -4.99
N ILE A 30 -7.59 9.16 -4.82
CA ILE A 30 -7.31 8.09 -5.80
C ILE A 30 -7.91 8.45 -7.17
N ALA A 31 -9.11 9.03 -7.20
CA ALA A 31 -9.79 9.41 -8.44
C ALA A 31 -9.04 10.44 -9.30
N ARG A 32 -8.15 11.25 -8.69
CA ARG A 32 -7.35 12.27 -9.39
C ARG A 32 -6.00 11.76 -9.88
N LEU A 33 -5.59 10.54 -9.49
CA LEU A 33 -4.33 9.97 -9.95
C LEU A 33 -4.34 9.74 -11.47
N PRO A 34 -3.20 9.93 -12.16
CA PRO A 34 -3.06 9.55 -13.56
C PRO A 34 -3.11 8.03 -13.71
N ASP A 35 -3.44 7.55 -14.91
CA ASP A 35 -3.54 6.11 -15.21
C ASP A 35 -2.22 5.35 -14.90
N SER A 36 -1.06 6.03 -15.01
CA SER A 36 0.26 5.46 -14.68
C SER A 36 0.43 5.10 -13.20
N ALA A 37 -0.43 5.60 -12.31
CA ALA A 37 -0.39 5.28 -10.88
C ALA A 37 -1.01 3.92 -10.53
N PHE A 38 -1.64 3.26 -11.52
CA PHE A 38 -2.37 2.01 -11.36
C PHE A 38 -1.65 0.87 -12.06
N ALA A 39 -1.76 -0.35 -11.53
CA ALA A 39 -1.09 -1.50 -12.12
C ALA A 39 -1.70 -1.89 -13.48
N VAL A 40 -3.02 -1.73 -13.61
CA VAL A 40 -3.80 -1.97 -14.83
C VAL A 40 -4.97 -1.00 -14.88
N VAL A 41 -5.28 -0.53 -16.09
CA VAL A 41 -6.50 0.21 -16.40
C VAL A 41 -7.26 -0.58 -17.47
N GLU A 42 -8.39 -1.17 -17.10
CA GLU A 42 -9.28 -1.89 -18.00
C GLU A 42 -10.36 -0.95 -18.54
N VAL A 43 -10.90 -1.24 -19.73
CA VAL A 43 -12.03 -0.50 -20.31
C VAL A 43 -13.21 -1.44 -20.35
N ALA A 44 -14.28 -1.10 -19.62
CA ALA A 44 -15.52 -1.84 -19.64
C ALA A 44 -16.26 -1.66 -20.97
N ALA A 45 -17.23 -2.53 -21.24
CA ALA A 45 -18.02 -2.49 -22.48
C ALA A 45 -18.78 -1.17 -22.71
N ASP A 46 -19.06 -0.43 -21.63
CA ASP A 46 -19.68 0.91 -21.63
C ASP A 46 -18.67 2.05 -21.89
N GLY A 47 -17.39 1.73 -22.12
CA GLY A 47 -16.31 2.70 -22.32
C GLY A 47 -15.70 3.25 -21.02
N ARG A 48 -16.19 2.84 -19.84
CA ARG A 48 -15.68 3.32 -18.56
C ARG A 48 -14.34 2.66 -18.21
N LYS A 49 -13.39 3.48 -17.75
CA LYS A 49 -12.12 2.99 -17.21
C LYS A 49 -12.30 2.41 -15.81
N VAL A 50 -11.78 1.21 -15.58
CA VAL A 50 -11.66 0.58 -14.27
C VAL A 50 -10.19 0.51 -13.93
N ARG A 51 -9.80 1.20 -12.86
CA ARG A 51 -8.40 1.36 -12.46
C ARG A 51 -8.09 0.49 -11.26
N HIS A 52 -7.06 -0.33 -11.35
CA HIS A 52 -6.74 -1.35 -10.35
C HIS A 52 -5.41 -1.09 -9.66
N LEU A 53 -5.39 -1.34 -8.35
CA LEU A 53 -4.16 -1.40 -7.54
C LEU A 53 -3.30 -0.12 -7.65
N PRO A 54 -3.79 1.04 -7.15
CA PRO A 54 -2.99 2.25 -7.07
C PRO A 54 -1.75 2.02 -6.19
N HIS A 55 -0.59 2.50 -6.65
CA HIS A 55 0.69 2.28 -5.95
C HIS A 55 1.67 3.47 -6.04
N HIS A 56 1.24 4.61 -6.56
CA HIS A 56 2.03 5.84 -6.57
C HIS A 56 1.53 6.80 -5.48
N ASP A 57 2.39 7.74 -5.09
CA ASP A 57 2.06 8.86 -4.21
C ASP A 57 1.53 10.08 -4.99
N GLU A 58 1.24 11.17 -4.28
CA GLU A 58 0.69 12.40 -4.87
C GLU A 58 1.66 13.09 -5.85
N THR A 59 2.95 12.82 -5.71
CA THR A 59 3.98 13.32 -6.62
C THR A 59 4.07 12.46 -7.90
N GLY A 60 3.35 11.34 -7.94
CA GLY A 60 3.42 10.35 -9.00
C GLY A 60 4.61 9.39 -8.86
N ALA A 61 5.33 9.41 -7.74
CA ALA A 61 6.40 8.45 -7.47
C ALA A 61 5.85 7.15 -6.89
N VAL A 62 6.53 6.02 -7.09
CA VAL A 62 6.12 4.75 -6.49
C VAL A 62 6.21 4.81 -4.97
N ASP A 63 5.09 4.59 -4.29
CA ASP A 63 5.02 4.50 -2.84
C ASP A 63 5.31 3.05 -2.40
N PRO A 64 6.35 2.79 -1.59
CA PRO A 64 6.68 1.43 -1.16
C PRO A 64 5.60 0.74 -0.32
N ALA A 65 4.84 1.49 0.48
CA ALA A 65 3.75 0.95 1.29
C ALA A 65 2.57 0.58 0.40
N HIS A 66 2.15 1.45 -0.52
CA HIS A 66 1.08 1.13 -1.46
C HIS A 66 1.47 0.02 -2.43
N LEU A 67 2.73 -0.03 -2.89
CA LEU A 67 3.22 -1.13 -3.72
C LEU A 67 3.09 -2.49 -3.02
N ARG A 68 3.50 -2.60 -1.74
CA ARG A 68 3.32 -3.84 -0.97
C ARG A 68 1.85 -4.20 -0.84
N ALA A 69 1.02 -3.19 -0.54
CA ALA A 69 -0.41 -3.38 -0.36
C ALA A 69 -1.13 -3.76 -1.67
N ALA A 70 -0.64 -3.30 -2.82
CA ALA A 70 -1.10 -3.69 -4.15
C ALA A 70 -0.74 -5.14 -4.46
N LEU A 71 0.50 -5.55 -4.23
CA LEU A 71 0.97 -6.94 -4.43
C LEU A 71 0.13 -7.94 -3.62
N SER A 72 -0.13 -7.65 -2.34
CA SER A 72 -0.93 -8.53 -1.48
C SER A 72 -2.40 -8.69 -1.92
N ARG A 73 -2.92 -7.76 -2.73
CA ARG A 73 -4.32 -7.76 -3.18
C ARG A 73 -4.52 -8.37 -4.57
N LEU A 74 -3.46 -8.78 -5.28
CA LEU A 74 -3.54 -9.30 -6.65
C LEU A 74 -4.63 -10.37 -6.83
N GLY A 75 -4.67 -11.38 -5.97
CA GLY A 75 -5.65 -12.46 -6.02
C GLY A 75 -7.05 -12.11 -5.48
N GLN A 76 -7.25 -10.88 -5.02
CA GLN A 76 -8.53 -10.38 -4.52
C GLN A 76 -9.23 -9.46 -5.52
N VAL A 77 -8.56 -9.08 -6.61
CA VAL A 77 -9.13 -8.21 -7.62
C VAL A 77 -10.07 -9.00 -8.53
N ARG A 78 -11.27 -8.46 -8.73
CA ARG A 78 -12.16 -8.92 -9.79
C ARG A 78 -11.76 -8.25 -11.10
N TRP A 79 -11.04 -9.00 -11.93
CA TRP A 79 -10.61 -8.56 -13.25
C TRP A 79 -11.75 -8.63 -14.27
N LEU A 80 -11.78 -7.70 -15.23
CA LEU A 80 -12.63 -7.82 -16.42
C LEU A 80 -12.02 -8.81 -17.41
N ASP A 81 -10.71 -8.72 -17.64
CA ASP A 81 -9.91 -9.69 -18.39
C ASP A 81 -9.05 -10.51 -17.40
N PRO A 82 -9.22 -11.85 -17.32
CA PRO A 82 -8.37 -12.70 -16.50
C PRO A 82 -6.86 -12.56 -16.74
N ALA A 83 -6.43 -12.15 -17.95
CA ALA A 83 -5.03 -11.91 -18.26
C ALA A 83 -4.46 -10.67 -17.52
N SER A 84 -5.31 -9.74 -17.08
CA SER A 84 -4.92 -8.53 -16.36
C SER A 84 -4.17 -8.81 -15.07
N GLU A 85 -4.43 -9.93 -14.38
CA GLU A 85 -3.69 -10.27 -13.17
C GLU A 85 -2.20 -10.49 -13.45
N ALA A 86 -1.87 -11.18 -14.55
CA ALA A 86 -0.49 -11.44 -14.92
C ALA A 86 0.24 -10.15 -15.33
N VAL A 87 -0.47 -9.24 -16.03
CA VAL A 87 0.04 -7.92 -16.38
C VAL A 87 0.30 -7.09 -15.12
N ALA A 88 -0.67 -7.01 -14.21
CA ALA A 88 -0.55 -6.30 -12.94
C ALA A 88 0.63 -6.84 -12.10
N ARG A 89 0.75 -8.16 -11.99
CA ARG A 89 1.84 -8.82 -11.26
C ARG A 89 3.20 -8.43 -11.84
N ARG A 90 3.37 -8.52 -13.17
CA ARG A 90 4.62 -8.15 -13.83
C ARG A 90 4.97 -6.67 -13.59
N HIS A 91 3.98 -5.79 -13.70
CA HIS A 91 4.14 -4.35 -13.48
C HIS A 91 4.63 -4.02 -12.06
N LEU A 92 3.89 -4.48 -11.05
CA LEU A 92 4.20 -4.22 -9.63
C LEU A 92 5.55 -4.84 -9.23
N GLU A 93 5.84 -6.04 -9.71
CA GLU A 93 7.11 -6.71 -9.47
C GLU A 93 8.28 -5.97 -10.12
N GLY A 94 8.08 -5.36 -11.28
CA GLY A 94 9.07 -4.47 -11.90
C GLY A 94 9.43 -3.28 -11.01
N HIS A 95 8.43 -2.63 -10.43
CA HIS A 95 8.66 -1.56 -9.46
C HIS A 95 9.39 -2.02 -8.20
N ARG A 96 9.06 -3.22 -7.68
CA ARG A 96 9.71 -3.78 -6.50
C ARG A 96 11.21 -4.01 -6.71
N ARG A 97 11.59 -4.53 -7.88
CA ARG A 97 13.00 -4.72 -8.25
C ARG A 97 13.72 -3.37 -8.35
N ALA A 98 13.15 -2.43 -9.09
CA ALA A 98 13.73 -1.09 -9.25
C ALA A 98 13.96 -0.38 -7.90
N LEU A 99 13.05 -0.53 -6.93
CA LEU A 99 13.24 0.02 -5.58
C LEU A 99 14.37 -0.68 -4.81
N THR A 100 14.51 -1.99 -4.96
CA THR A 100 15.59 -2.77 -4.33
C THR A 100 16.94 -2.33 -4.87
N ASP A 101 17.06 -2.23 -6.20
CA ASP A 101 18.32 -1.84 -6.87
C ASP A 101 18.74 -0.42 -6.49
N ARG A 102 17.79 0.53 -6.49
CA ARG A 102 18.04 1.91 -6.04
C ARG A 102 18.55 1.99 -4.61
N ARG A 103 18.01 1.17 -3.70
CA ARG A 103 18.46 1.09 -2.30
C ARG A 103 19.86 0.49 -2.20
N GLY A 104 20.16 -0.55 -2.99
CA GLY A 104 21.48 -1.17 -3.07
C GLY A 104 22.56 -0.20 -3.53
N ILE A 105 22.31 0.57 -4.59
CA ILE A 105 23.22 1.62 -5.09
C ILE A 105 23.43 2.71 -4.02
N SER A 106 22.36 3.16 -3.38
CA SER A 106 22.42 4.20 -2.34
C SER A 106 23.18 3.76 -1.08
N HIS A 107 23.20 2.47 -0.78
CA HIS A 107 23.98 1.92 0.32
C HIS A 107 25.48 1.90 -0.04
N HIS A 108 25.84 1.42 -1.24
CA HIS A 108 27.23 1.35 -1.69
C HIS A 108 27.88 2.73 -1.80
N ALA A 109 27.17 3.74 -2.33
CA ALA A 109 27.69 5.10 -2.45
C ALA A 109 28.02 5.75 -1.09
N ARG A 110 27.36 5.34 0.00
CA ARG A 110 27.63 5.86 1.36
C ARG A 110 28.75 5.14 2.08
N SER A 111 29.04 3.89 1.72
CA SER A 111 30.14 3.10 2.29
C SER A 111 31.51 3.34 1.64
N GLY A 112 31.57 4.07 0.52
CA GLY A 112 32.80 4.33 -0.24
C GLY A 112 33.53 5.65 0.11
N VAL A 113 33.17 6.31 1.20
CA VAL A 113 33.89 7.49 1.71
C VAL A 113 34.76 7.01 2.88
N SER A 114 36.02 6.68 2.61
CA SER A 114 37.08 6.49 3.59
C SER A 114 38.42 6.81 2.94
#